data_AF-A0A3M1CIE0-F1
#
_entry.id   AF-A0A3M1CIE0-F1
#
_cell.length_a   1.000
_cell.length_b   1.000
_cell.length_c   1.000
_cell.angle_alpha   90.00
_cell.angle_beta   90.00
_cell.angle_gamma   90.00
#
_symmetry.space_group_name_H-M   'P 1'
#
loop_
_entity.id
_entity.type
_entity.pdbx_description
1 polymer ?
#
loop_
_entity_poly.entity_id
_entity_poly.type
_entity_poly.pdbx_seq_one_letter_code
_entity_poly.pdbx_strand_id
1 'polypeptide(L)'
;MRSYRHVFRLLFTLFLAMMFCPDVNARGVRGDEGSHGFRVGLIGNGTVNINGRPYRQEAGVSVGAFYDVQALDNLYWGVNVDLHRMAWTFALIENNGTLLLRKSKLLTEITAGFKYRFAFRDGLLAFRPTAAIGVGYLPKMLDLQASTY
;
A
#
# COMPACT_ATOMS: atom_id res chain seq x y z
N MET A 1 20.38 -2.30 -15.23
CA MET A 1 20.16 -1.79 -13.84
C MET A 1 20.13 -0.24 -13.77
N ARG A 2 19.31 0.46 -14.57
CA ARG A 2 19.30 1.95 -14.62
C ARG A 2 18.09 2.65 -13.96
N SER A 3 17.06 1.91 -13.54
CA SER A 3 15.76 2.51 -13.13
C SER A 3 15.62 2.88 -11.64
N TYR A 4 16.48 2.36 -10.75
CA TYR A 4 16.33 2.57 -9.30
C TYR A 4 16.87 3.90 -8.76
N ARG A 5 17.73 4.59 -9.52
CA ARG A 5 18.32 5.87 -9.08
C ARG A 5 17.29 6.99 -8.93
N HIS A 6 16.25 7.01 -9.77
CA HIS A 6 15.20 8.02 -9.71
C HIS A 6 14.20 7.76 -8.58
N VAL A 7 13.87 6.49 -8.33
CA VAL A 7 12.98 6.09 -7.23
C VAL A 7 13.65 6.35 -5.88
N PHE A 8 14.94 6.01 -5.73
CA PHE A 8 15.68 6.29 -4.51
C PHE A 8 15.80 7.79 -4.24
N ARG A 9 16.09 8.60 -5.27
CA ARG A 9 16.12 10.07 -5.13
C ARG A 9 14.76 10.63 -4.74
N LEU A 10 13.66 10.17 -5.36
CA LEU A 10 12.32 10.61 -5.00
C LEU A 10 11.97 10.26 -3.55
N LEU A 11 12.25 9.02 -3.12
CA LEU A 11 12.02 8.56 -1.74
C LEU A 11 12.89 9.31 -0.73
N PHE A 12 14.16 9.56 -1.06
CA PHE A 12 15.07 10.33 -0.22
C PHE A 12 14.66 11.80 -0.13
N THR A 13 14.20 12.40 -1.23
CA THR A 13 13.66 13.78 -1.24
C THR A 13 12.35 13.87 -0.45
N LEU A 14 11.45 12.89 -0.58
CA LEU A 14 10.22 12.80 0.24
C LEU A 14 10.55 12.63 1.73
N PHE A 15 11.51 11.76 2.05
CA PHE A 15 11.98 11.54 3.42
C PHE A 15 12.60 12.81 4.02
N LEU A 16 13.43 13.54 3.26
CA LEU A 16 13.96 14.83 3.69
C LEU A 16 12.84 15.88 3.82
N ALA A 17 11.90 15.95 2.90
CA ALA A 17 10.75 16.86 2.99
C ALA A 17 9.88 16.58 4.25
N MET A 18 9.76 15.32 4.67
CA MET A 18 9.11 14.93 5.92
C MET A 18 9.92 15.33 7.17
N MET A 19 11.27 15.39 7.09
CA MET A 19 12.10 15.91 8.20
C MET A 19 12.03 17.43 8.33
N PHE A 20 11.83 18.16 7.23
CA PHE A 20 11.78 19.63 7.23
C PHE A 20 10.37 20.23 7.36
N CYS A 21 9.33 19.39 7.35
CA CYS A 21 8.01 19.73 7.86
C CYS A 21 7.74 19.03 9.20
N PRO A 22 8.41 19.39 10.31
CA PRO A 22 7.96 19.00 11.64
C PRO A 22 6.75 19.86 12.03
N ASP A 23 5.73 19.88 11.18
CA ASP A 23 4.37 20.24 11.58
C ASP A 23 3.42 19.09 11.25
N VAL A 24 3.89 17.87 11.53
CA VAL A 24 3.00 16.78 11.90
C VAL A 24 2.56 17.05 13.34
N ASN A 25 1.82 18.15 13.50
CA ASN A 25 0.95 18.49 14.61
C ASN A 25 1.41 17.93 15.97
N ALA A 26 2.59 18.34 16.45
CA ALA A 26 3.05 18.02 17.81
C ALA A 26 2.14 18.62 18.90
N ARG A 27 1.14 19.44 18.51
CA ARG A 27 0.05 19.93 19.36
C ARG A 27 -1.29 19.21 19.14
N GLY A 28 -1.45 18.43 18.07
CA GLY A 28 -2.69 17.77 17.62
C GLY A 28 -2.77 16.27 17.91
N VAL A 29 -1.96 15.77 18.84
CA VAL A 29 -2.20 14.48 19.52
C VAL A 29 -3.28 14.64 20.60
N ARG A 30 -3.90 15.82 20.73
CA ARG A 30 -5.15 16.01 21.47
C ARG A 30 -6.28 15.38 20.67
N GLY A 31 -6.95 14.40 21.27
CA GLY A 31 -7.97 13.56 20.65
C GLY A 31 -9.29 14.28 20.37
N ASP A 32 -9.26 15.45 19.75
CA ASP A 32 -10.45 16.27 19.50
C ASP A 32 -10.59 16.69 18.03
N GLU A 33 -9.54 16.51 17.19
CA GLU A 33 -9.54 16.95 15.80
C GLU A 33 -9.13 15.81 14.85
N GLY A 34 -9.73 15.78 13.66
CA GLY A 34 -9.39 14.80 12.62
C GLY A 34 -7.93 14.89 12.20
N SER A 35 -7.33 13.76 11.81
CA SER A 35 -5.94 13.69 11.35
C SER A 35 -5.87 13.36 9.86
N HIS A 36 -5.00 14.02 9.12
CA HIS A 36 -4.77 13.75 7.70
C HIS A 36 -3.29 13.68 7.40
N GLY A 37 -2.93 13.08 6.27
CA GLY A 37 -1.54 13.02 5.86
C GLY A 37 -1.28 12.07 4.70
N PHE A 38 0.00 11.80 4.48
CA PHE A 38 0.47 10.88 3.45
C PHE A 38 1.01 9.60 4.08
N ARG A 39 0.94 8.50 3.34
CA ARG A 39 1.48 7.20 3.75
C ARG A 39 2.40 6.65 2.67
N VAL A 40 3.43 5.95 3.14
CA VAL A 40 4.25 5.07 2.32
C VAL A 40 4.16 3.69 2.96
N GLY A 41 3.63 2.74 2.19
CA GLY A 41 3.44 1.36 2.62
C GLY A 41 4.38 0.43 1.88
N LEU A 42 4.68 -0.71 2.49
CA LEU A 42 5.34 -1.83 1.82
C LEU A 42 4.29 -2.91 1.55
N ILE A 43 4.36 -3.50 0.36
CA ILE A 43 3.51 -4.62 -0.04
C ILE A 43 4.34 -5.89 0.08
N GLY A 44 3.84 -6.88 0.80
CA GLY A 44 4.49 -8.19 0.94
C GLY A 44 4.54 -8.95 -0.38
N ASN A 45 5.38 -9.98 -0.43
CA ASN A 45 5.39 -10.95 -1.52
C ASN A 45 4.53 -12.17 -1.16
N GLY A 46 4.12 -12.93 -2.17
CA GLY A 46 3.33 -14.13 -1.95
C GLY A 46 3.15 -14.94 -3.23
N THR A 47 2.72 -16.18 -3.07
CA THR A 47 2.38 -17.05 -4.21
C THR A 47 0.95 -17.50 -4.06
N VAL A 48 0.15 -17.32 -5.11
CA VAL A 48 -1.19 -17.85 -5.23
C VAL A 48 -1.21 -18.88 -6.35
N ASN A 49 -1.93 -19.98 -6.14
CA ASN A 49 -2.14 -20.98 -7.18
C ASN A 49 -3.52 -20.76 -7.80
N ILE A 50 -3.58 -20.54 -9.12
CA ILE A 50 -4.83 -20.38 -9.87
C ILE A 50 -4.84 -21.45 -10.96
N ASN A 51 -5.81 -22.37 -10.89
CA ASN A 51 -5.95 -23.48 -11.84
C ASN A 51 -4.67 -24.31 -12.01
N GLY A 52 -3.99 -24.63 -10.90
CA GLY A 52 -2.75 -25.42 -10.90
C GLY A 52 -1.50 -24.66 -11.32
N ARG A 53 -1.60 -23.37 -11.68
CA ARG A 53 -0.46 -22.53 -12.07
C ARG A 53 -0.07 -21.58 -10.94
N PRO A 54 1.21 -21.55 -10.52
CA PRO A 54 1.67 -20.62 -9.51
C PRO A 54 1.85 -19.22 -10.09
N TYR A 55 1.25 -18.22 -9.43
CA TYR A 55 1.43 -16.80 -9.68
C TYR A 55 2.11 -16.17 -8.47
N ARG A 56 3.25 -15.52 -8.68
CA ARG A 56 4.02 -14.90 -7.62
C ARG A 56 3.85 -13.40 -7.64
N GLN A 57 3.23 -12.84 -6.60
CA GLN A 57 3.27 -11.43 -6.28
C GLN A 57 4.66 -11.10 -5.72
N GLU A 58 5.30 -10.08 -6.29
CA GLU A 58 6.54 -9.52 -5.77
C GLU A 58 6.25 -8.47 -4.69
N ALA A 59 7.25 -8.26 -3.83
CA ALA A 59 7.19 -7.17 -2.87
C ALA A 59 7.13 -5.82 -3.60
N GLY A 60 6.39 -4.88 -3.03
CA GLY A 60 6.08 -3.61 -3.66
C GLY A 60 6.04 -2.46 -2.68
N VAL A 61 5.66 -1.30 -3.20
CA VAL A 61 5.48 -0.07 -2.43
C VAL A 61 4.10 0.48 -2.73
N SER A 62 3.49 1.05 -1.71
CA SER A 62 2.25 1.81 -1.77
C SER A 62 2.52 3.25 -1.37
N VAL A 63 1.84 4.19 -2.03
CA VAL A 63 1.82 5.60 -1.62
C VAL A 63 0.38 6.07 -1.60
N GLY A 64 0.01 6.87 -0.61
CA GLY A 64 -1.38 7.31 -0.50
C GLY A 64 -1.57 8.48 0.42
N ALA A 65 -2.82 8.92 0.49
CA ALA A 65 -3.29 9.95 1.40
C ALA A 65 -4.42 9.39 2.28
N PHE A 66 -4.57 9.94 3.47
CA PHE A 66 -5.62 9.54 4.39
C PHE A 66 -6.27 10.75 5.08
N TYR A 67 -7.50 10.52 5.52
CA TYR A 67 -8.25 11.41 6.38
C TYR A 67 -8.98 10.58 7.44
N ASP A 68 -8.71 10.85 8.70
CA ASP A 68 -9.29 10.20 9.87
C ASP A 68 -10.05 11.21 10.71
N VAL A 69 -11.22 10.82 11.19
CA VAL A 69 -12.04 11.59 12.11
C VAL A 69 -12.24 10.77 13.38
N GLN A 70 -12.13 11.43 14.52
CA GLN A 70 -12.44 10.78 15.79
C GLN A 70 -13.95 10.58 15.93
N ALA A 71 -14.36 9.33 16.16
CA ALA A 71 -15.75 8.98 16.43
C ALA A 71 -16.05 8.99 17.94
N LEU A 72 -15.15 8.38 18.72
CA LEU A 72 -15.24 8.23 20.18
C LEU A 72 -13.85 8.31 20.78
N ASP A 73 -13.75 8.24 22.11
CA ASP A 73 -12.48 8.13 22.81
C ASP A 73 -11.63 6.99 22.23
N ASN A 74 -10.48 7.38 21.64
CA ASN A 74 -9.54 6.48 20.99
C ASN A 74 -10.07 5.72 19.76
N LEU A 75 -11.32 5.91 19.33
CA LEU A 75 -11.87 5.31 18.12
C LEU A 75 -11.94 6.35 17.01
N TYR A 76 -11.39 5.99 15.86
CA TYR A 76 -11.37 6.79 14.65
C TYR A 76 -12.03 6.01 13.52
N TRP A 77 -12.69 6.72 12.62
CA TRP A 77 -13.02 6.21 11.30
C TRP A 77 -12.29 7.06 10.27
N GLY A 78 -11.96 6.48 9.14
CA GLY A 78 -11.24 7.24 8.13
C GLY A 78 -11.31 6.61 6.76
N VAL A 79 -10.90 7.42 5.79
CA VAL A 79 -10.79 7.04 4.39
C VAL A 79 -9.35 7.18 3.94
N ASN A 80 -8.94 6.29 3.05
CA ASN A 80 -7.64 6.34 2.41
C ASN A 80 -7.80 6.22 0.90
N VAL A 81 -6.89 6.86 0.17
CA VAL A 81 -6.72 6.66 -1.26
C VAL A 81 -5.26 6.28 -1.48
N ASP A 82 -5.05 5.07 -1.99
CA ASP A 82 -3.72 4.47 -2.13
C ASP A 82 -3.43 4.07 -3.59
N LEU A 83 -2.17 4.22 -3.97
CA LEU A 83 -1.60 3.78 -5.23
C LEU A 83 -0.57 2.69 -4.93
N HIS A 84 -0.91 1.47 -5.31
CA HIS A 84 -0.12 0.27 -5.04
C HIS A 84 0.60 -0.16 -6.31
N ARG A 85 1.92 -0.29 -6.25
CA ARG A 85 2.67 -0.92 -7.34
C ARG A 85 2.61 -2.44 -7.19
N MET A 86 1.76 -3.07 -7.99
CA MET A 86 1.63 -4.51 -8.05
C MET A 86 2.54 -5.07 -9.14
N ALA A 87 3.27 -6.13 -8.82
CA ALA A 87 4.12 -6.83 -9.78
C ALA A 87 3.95 -8.33 -9.61
N TRP A 88 3.66 -9.01 -10.73
CA TRP A 88 3.40 -10.44 -10.77
C TRP A 88 4.35 -11.12 -11.74
N THR A 89 4.87 -12.25 -11.30
CA THR A 89 5.63 -13.18 -12.13
C THR A 89 4.85 -14.48 -12.27
N PHE A 90 4.75 -14.99 -13.50
CA PHE A 90 4.05 -16.23 -13.83
C PHE A 90 4.79 -16.99 -14.94
N ALA A 91 4.63 -18.31 -14.92
CA ALA A 91 5.21 -19.20 -15.91
C ALA A 91 4.21 -19.45 -17.06
N LEU A 92 4.66 -19.26 -18.30
CA LEU A 92 4.04 -19.83 -19.48
C LEU A 92 4.80 -21.10 -19.86
N ILE A 93 4.05 -22.18 -20.07
CA ILE A 93 4.61 -23.41 -20.66
C ILE A 93 4.45 -23.25 -22.16
N GLU A 94 5.58 -23.21 -22.87
CA GLU A 94 5.64 -23.24 -24.32
C GLU A 94 6.22 -24.59 -24.76
N ASN A 95 5.97 -25.00 -26.00
CA ASN A 95 6.39 -26.31 -26.53
C ASN A 95 7.91 -26.60 -26.37
N ASN A 96 8.74 -25.56 -26.17
CA ASN A 96 10.20 -25.67 -26.02
C ASN A 96 10.73 -25.27 -24.62
N GLY A 97 9.87 -25.11 -23.61
CA GLY A 97 10.31 -24.81 -22.24
C GLY A 97 9.38 -23.90 -21.45
N THR A 98 9.87 -23.40 -20.31
CA THR A 98 9.12 -22.49 -19.44
C THR A 98 9.59 -21.05 -19.62
N LEU A 99 8.70 -20.17 -20.07
CA LEU A 99 8.94 -18.73 -20.13
C LEU A 99 8.40 -18.06 -18.86
N LEU A 100 9.27 -17.39 -18.10
CA LEU A 100 8.85 -16.58 -16.96
C LEU A 100 8.53 -15.16 -17.41
N LEU A 101 7.26 -14.77 -17.30
CA LEU A 101 6.80 -13.43 -17.61
C LEU A 101 6.59 -12.64 -16.33
N ARG A 102 7.04 -11.37 -16.35
CA ARG A 102 6.82 -10.40 -15.27
C ARG A 102 5.99 -9.24 -15.78
N LYS A 103 4.89 -8.93 -15.10
CA LYS A 103 4.02 -7.78 -15.38
C LYS A 103 3.89 -6.91 -14.15
N SER A 104 3.89 -5.59 -14.34
CA SER A 104 3.66 -4.62 -13.26
C SER A 104 2.61 -3.61 -13.67
N LYS A 105 1.69 -3.33 -12.75
CA LYS A 105 0.60 -2.36 -12.91
C LYS A 105 0.39 -1.62 -11.61
N LEU A 106 -0.28 -0.47 -11.72
CA LEU A 106 -0.71 0.32 -10.57
C LEU A 106 -2.14 -0.09 -10.22
N LEU A 107 -2.37 -0.48 -8.96
CA LEU A 107 -3.69 -0.64 -8.36
C LEU A 107 -4.02 0.67 -7.65
N THR A 108 -5.13 1.29 -8.00
CA THR A 108 -5.68 2.45 -7.28
C THR A 108 -6.76 1.93 -6.35
N GLU A 109 -6.67 2.25 -5.06
CA GLU A 109 -7.59 1.75 -4.03
C GLU A 109 -8.18 2.90 -3.22
N ILE A 110 -9.46 2.79 -2.90
CA ILE A 110 -10.14 3.62 -1.91
C ILE A 110 -10.58 2.70 -0.78
N THR A 111 -10.21 3.04 0.46
CA THR A 111 -10.44 2.19 1.62
C THR A 111 -11.10 3.01 2.73
N ALA A 112 -12.17 2.49 3.32
CA ALA A 112 -12.75 3.03 4.55
C ALA A 112 -12.47 2.06 5.70
N GLY A 113 -12.16 2.58 6.89
CA GLY A 113 -11.83 1.72 8.02
C GLY A 113 -11.99 2.35 9.38
N PHE A 114 -12.10 1.48 10.38
CA PHE A 114 -12.10 1.82 11.79
C PHE A 114 -10.71 1.59 12.37
N LYS A 115 -10.29 2.52 13.22
CA LYS A 115 -8.97 2.52 13.82
C LYS A 115 -9.10 2.77 15.32
N TYR A 116 -8.38 2.00 16.12
CA TYR A 116 -8.37 2.17 17.57
C TYR A 116 -6.99 2.65 18.02
N ARG A 117 -6.90 3.68 18.87
CA ARG A 117 -5.63 4.26 19.33
C ARG A 117 -5.24 3.70 20.70
N PHE A 118 -4.09 3.05 20.76
CA PHE A 118 -3.38 2.77 22.00
C PHE A 118 -2.29 3.82 22.17
N ALA A 119 -2.42 4.69 23.17
CA ALA A 119 -1.40 5.69 23.52
C ALA A 119 -0.68 5.24 24.80
N PHE A 120 0.65 5.31 24.80
CA PHE A 120 1.46 5.04 26.00
C PHE A 120 1.53 6.29 26.88
N ARG A 121 1.96 6.13 28.14
CA ARG A 121 1.80 7.07 29.27
C ARG A 121 2.20 8.54 29.01
N ASP A 122 2.99 8.80 27.98
CA ASP A 122 3.51 10.14 27.66
C ASP A 122 3.06 10.67 26.27
N GLY A 123 2.19 9.96 25.54
CA GLY A 123 1.67 10.38 24.24
C GLY A 123 2.70 10.45 23.09
N LEU A 124 3.98 10.25 23.39
CA LEU A 124 5.10 10.23 22.44
C LEU A 124 5.04 9.07 21.45
N LEU A 125 4.43 7.96 21.88
CA LEU A 125 4.21 6.79 21.05
C LEU A 125 2.73 6.42 21.10
N ALA A 126 2.13 6.29 19.92
CA ALA A 126 0.80 5.76 19.75
C ALA A 126 0.83 4.66 18.69
N PHE A 127 0.10 3.58 18.96
CA PHE A 127 -0.15 2.50 18.02
C PHE A 127 -1.63 2.54 17.62
N ARG A 128 -1.93 2.48 16.32
CA ARG A 128 -3.30 2.59 15.83
C ARG A 128 -3.64 1.45 14.85
N PRO A 129 -3.96 0.23 15.33
CA PRO A 129 -4.42 -0.84 14.46
C PRO A 129 -5.70 -0.42 13.74
N THR A 130 -5.85 -0.90 12.51
CA THR A 130 -6.93 -0.54 11.61
C THR A 130 -7.56 -1.81 11.03
N ALA A 131 -8.88 -1.91 11.06
CA ALA A 131 -9.66 -2.85 10.27
C ALA A 131 -10.39 -2.05 9.20
N ALA A 132 -10.21 -2.42 7.93
CA ALA A 132 -10.68 -1.62 6.82
C ALA A 132 -11.18 -2.49 5.67
N ILE A 133 -12.13 -1.95 4.92
CA ILE A 133 -12.63 -2.51 3.67
C ILE A 133 -12.40 -1.50 2.55
N GLY A 134 -11.94 -1.98 1.40
CA GLY A 134 -11.62 -1.13 0.27
C GLY A 134 -12.09 -1.73 -1.04
N VAL A 135 -12.22 -0.84 -2.01
CA VAL A 135 -12.48 -1.14 -3.41
C VAL A 135 -11.35 -0.54 -4.21
N GLY A 136 -10.78 -1.33 -5.11
CA GLY A 136 -9.69 -0.89 -5.95
C GLY A 136 -9.87 -1.27 -7.41
N TYR A 137 -9.31 -0.44 -8.28
CA TYR A 137 -9.23 -0.67 -9.71
C TYR A 137 -7.81 -1.09 -10.08
N LEU A 138 -7.72 -2.28 -10.69
CA LEU A 138 -6.48 -2.80 -11.25
C LEU A 138 -6.67 -3.03 -12.76
N PRO A 139 -5.92 -2.33 -13.62
CA PRO A 139 -5.92 -2.64 -15.04
C PRO A 139 -5.57 -4.10 -15.28
N LYS A 140 -6.26 -4.75 -16.23
CA LYS A 140 -6.08 -6.16 -16.57
C LYS A 140 -4.58 -6.53 -16.63
N MET A 141 -4.15 -7.36 -15.69
CA MET A 141 -2.77 -7.85 -15.59
C MET A 141 -2.54 -9.06 -16.51
N LEU A 142 -3.54 -9.93 -16.59
CA LEU A 142 -3.46 -11.24 -17.21
C LEU A 142 -4.67 -11.46 -18.12
N ASP A 143 -4.42 -12.03 -19.30
CA ASP A 143 -5.49 -12.63 -20.09
C ASP A 143 -5.56 -14.11 -19.73
N LEU A 144 -6.48 -14.45 -18.82
CA LEU A 144 -6.67 -15.83 -18.38
C LEU A 144 -7.27 -16.73 -19.49
N GLN A 145 -7.71 -16.15 -20.62
CA GLN A 145 -8.26 -16.88 -21.75
C GLN A 145 -7.21 -17.39 -22.76
N ALA A 146 -5.94 -16.99 -22.64
CA ALA A 146 -4.89 -17.46 -23.57
C ALA A 146 -4.39 -18.90 -23.27
N SER A 147 -4.98 -19.62 -22.32
CA SER A 147 -4.56 -20.97 -21.93
C SER A 147 -5.40 -22.11 -22.50
N THR A 148 -6.20 -21.86 -23.53
CA THR A 148 -6.78 -22.92 -24.37
C THR A 148 -5.88 -23.13 -25.58
N TYR A 149 -4.82 -23.92 -25.39
CA TYR A 149 -4.10 -24.62 -26.46
C TYR A 149 -3.67 -25.98 -25.91
#